data_AF-R1GPY3-F1
#
_entry.id   AF-R1GPY3-F1
#
_cell.length_a   1.000
_cell.length_b   1.000
_cell.length_c   1.000
_cell.angle_alpha   90.00
_cell.angle_beta   90.00
_cell.angle_gamma   90.00
#
_symmetry.space_group_name_H-M   'P 1'
#
loop_
_entity.id
_entity.type
_entity.pdbx_description
1 polymer ?
#
loop_
_entity_poly.entity_id
_entity_poly.type
_entity_poly.pdbx_seq_one_letter_code
_entity_poly.pdbx_strand_id
1 'polypeptide(L)'
;MDTHPGFATDLLFDRYQGEVSTHPQFWAVRTPAAPDYYFGNYLLLSAAPSDRDKGWLEQSFDKLIATDPRVRHRTFQWPLAEGQNSRVAGFVATGYQYMECVVLSLEREQLLIPPDSTGSHIRPFTTADWADWLALELEEREPDYPAGRYLAYLESRQRLYQAMTDDGLGNWWGLWQEDQLAASCGLFFTPTLGRFQLVRTRQAWRNRGLCKLLLARVAEQGLTRVPQLVIVADEQYHAQRVYRDLGFIPSARIASLCRWPREAATP
;
A
#
# COMPACT_ATOMS: atom_id res chain seq x y z
N MET A 1 14.94 -4.71 -9.52
CA MET A 1 13.69 -4.12 -9.00
C MET A 1 13.36 -4.73 -7.64
N ASP A 2 13.48 -6.07 -7.50
CA ASP A 2 13.26 -6.84 -6.24
C ASP A 2 14.20 -6.52 -5.06
N THR A 3 15.21 -5.70 -5.24
CA THR A 3 16.13 -5.31 -4.15
C THR A 3 15.66 -4.06 -3.40
N HIS A 4 14.71 -3.30 -3.97
CA HIS A 4 14.18 -2.11 -3.32
C HIS A 4 13.08 -2.53 -2.30
N PRO A 5 13.19 -2.19 -1.01
CA PRO A 5 12.34 -2.78 0.05
C PRO A 5 10.84 -2.53 -0.15
N GLY A 6 10.46 -1.35 -0.66
CA GLY A 6 9.06 -1.08 -1.02
C GLY A 6 8.55 -2.01 -2.13
N PHE A 7 9.16 -1.99 -3.32
CA PHE A 7 8.74 -2.86 -4.43
C PHE A 7 8.91 -4.35 -4.16
N ALA A 8 9.95 -4.78 -3.46
CA ALA A 8 10.14 -6.18 -3.07
C ALA A 8 8.93 -6.70 -2.26
N THR A 9 8.36 -5.83 -1.42
CA THR A 9 7.18 -6.16 -0.62
C THR A 9 5.86 -5.89 -1.34
N ASP A 10 5.78 -4.96 -2.28
CA ASP A 10 4.59 -4.81 -3.14
C ASP A 10 4.43 -6.03 -4.07
N LEU A 11 5.54 -6.50 -4.64
CA LEU A 11 5.60 -7.69 -5.50
C LEU A 11 5.19 -8.99 -4.78
N LEU A 12 5.21 -9.03 -3.45
CA LEU A 12 4.63 -10.13 -2.67
C LEU A 12 3.15 -10.30 -2.98
N PHE A 13 2.40 -9.19 -3.00
CA PHE A 13 0.97 -9.20 -3.27
C PHE A 13 0.72 -9.34 -4.77
N ASP A 14 1.49 -8.64 -5.60
CA ASP A 14 1.30 -8.66 -7.06
C ASP A 14 1.49 -10.05 -7.65
N ARG A 15 2.48 -10.81 -7.16
CA ARG A 15 2.71 -12.20 -7.60
C ARG A 15 1.67 -13.19 -7.06
N TYR A 16 1.01 -12.86 -5.95
CA TYR A 16 0.02 -13.74 -5.33
C TYR A 16 -1.33 -13.68 -6.04
N GLN A 17 -1.83 -12.47 -6.35
CA GLN A 17 -3.14 -12.27 -7.00
C GLN A 17 -3.08 -11.86 -8.47
N GLY A 18 -1.88 -11.67 -9.02
CA GLY A 18 -1.69 -11.04 -10.32
C GLY A 18 -0.61 -11.69 -11.17
N GLU A 19 -0.30 -10.99 -12.26
CA GLU A 19 0.66 -11.40 -13.26
C GLU A 19 1.80 -10.37 -13.30
N VAL A 20 3.04 -10.84 -13.19
CA VAL A 20 4.24 -10.00 -13.30
C VAL A 20 5.07 -10.51 -14.47
N SER A 21 5.23 -9.67 -15.49
CA SER A 21 6.08 -9.96 -16.66
C SER A 21 7.29 -9.02 -16.71
N THR A 22 8.47 -9.58 -16.97
CA THR A 22 9.72 -8.83 -16.96
C THR A 22 10.11 -8.40 -18.38
N HIS A 23 10.51 -7.14 -18.52
CA HIS A 23 11.05 -6.56 -19.75
C HIS A 23 12.39 -5.88 -19.45
N PRO A 24 13.22 -5.57 -20.46
CA PRO A 24 14.57 -5.02 -20.21
C PRO A 24 14.60 -3.73 -19.39
N GLN A 25 13.60 -2.85 -19.54
CA GLN A 25 13.58 -1.52 -18.91
C GLN A 25 12.53 -1.37 -17.80
N PHE A 26 11.58 -2.30 -17.72
CA PHE A 26 10.46 -2.24 -16.78
C PHE A 26 9.86 -3.63 -16.56
N TRP A 27 9.10 -3.80 -15.49
CA TRP A 27 8.20 -4.95 -15.34
C TRP A 27 6.75 -4.48 -15.49
N ALA A 28 5.91 -5.30 -16.12
CA ALA A 28 4.49 -5.02 -16.22
C ALA A 28 3.73 -5.89 -15.21
N VAL A 29 2.98 -5.23 -14.34
CA VAL A 29 2.16 -5.84 -13.30
C VAL A 29 0.69 -5.68 -13.64
N ARG A 30 -0.09 -6.75 -13.51
CA ARG A 30 -1.52 -6.77 -13.77
C ARG A 30 -2.26 -7.56 -12.71
N THR A 31 -3.47 -7.13 -12.39
CA THR A 31 -4.41 -7.90 -11.56
C THR A 31 -5.72 -8.09 -12.35
N PRO A 32 -5.85 -9.16 -13.15
CA PRO A 32 -7.02 -9.35 -14.03
C PRO A 32 -8.38 -9.35 -13.28
N ALA A 33 -8.38 -9.82 -12.04
CA ALA A 33 -9.56 -9.86 -11.18
C ALA A 33 -9.95 -8.48 -10.59
N ALA A 34 -9.10 -7.47 -10.70
CA ALA A 34 -9.29 -6.11 -10.18
C ALA A 34 -8.77 -5.04 -11.17
N PRO A 35 -9.47 -4.83 -12.30
CA PRO A 35 -9.01 -3.94 -13.37
C PRO A 35 -8.99 -2.45 -12.98
N ASP A 36 -9.73 -2.05 -11.95
CA ASP A 36 -9.74 -0.70 -11.38
C ASP A 36 -8.77 -0.53 -10.20
N TYR A 37 -7.95 -1.54 -9.89
CA TYR A 37 -6.88 -1.41 -8.91
C TYR A 37 -5.66 -0.71 -9.52
N TYR A 38 -5.57 0.61 -9.32
CA TYR A 38 -4.61 1.44 -10.06
C TYR A 38 -3.14 1.12 -9.79
N PHE A 39 -2.81 0.77 -8.54
CA PHE A 39 -1.47 0.35 -8.12
C PHE A 39 -1.31 -1.17 -8.09
N GLY A 40 -2.24 -1.93 -8.68
CA GLY A 40 -2.04 -3.34 -9.03
C GLY A 40 -2.04 -3.59 -10.54
N ASN A 41 -2.02 -2.51 -11.33
CA ASN A 41 -1.96 -2.51 -12.78
C ASN A 41 -1.03 -1.35 -13.22
N TYR A 42 0.28 -1.61 -13.24
CA TYR A 42 1.31 -0.58 -13.41
C TYR A 42 2.56 -1.10 -14.13
N LEU A 43 3.35 -0.18 -14.71
CA LEU A 43 4.74 -0.49 -15.10
C LEU A 43 5.69 -0.09 -13.98
N LEU A 44 6.49 -1.05 -13.52
CA LEU A 44 7.59 -0.84 -12.59
C LEU A 44 8.86 -0.55 -13.37
N LEU A 45 9.31 0.71 -13.37
CA LEU A 45 10.49 1.15 -14.11
C LEU A 45 11.76 0.94 -13.29
N SER A 46 12.88 0.68 -13.97
CA SER A 46 14.18 0.51 -13.30
C SER A 46 14.78 1.83 -12.82
N ALA A 47 14.35 2.95 -13.40
CA ALA A 47 14.82 4.29 -13.08
C ALA A 47 13.72 5.33 -13.36
N ALA A 48 13.94 6.56 -12.88
CA ALA A 48 13.04 7.69 -13.12
C ALA A 48 12.86 7.97 -14.62
N PRO A 49 11.62 8.10 -15.12
CA PRO A 49 11.37 8.48 -16.49
C PRO A 49 11.62 9.98 -16.69
N SER A 50 11.79 10.35 -17.95
CA SER A 50 11.79 11.74 -18.41
C SER A 50 10.62 11.99 -19.36
N ASP A 51 10.32 13.26 -19.65
CA ASP A 51 9.29 13.62 -20.63
C ASP A 51 9.49 12.97 -22.02
N ARG A 52 10.73 12.61 -22.37
CA ARG A 52 11.03 11.90 -23.63
C ARG A 52 10.50 10.47 -23.65
N ASP A 53 10.30 9.88 -22.47
CA ASP A 53 9.90 8.48 -22.31
C ASP A 53 8.39 8.29 -22.40
N LYS A 54 7.63 9.37 -22.34
CA LYS A 54 6.17 9.36 -22.27
C LYS A 54 5.52 8.54 -23.38
N GLY A 55 5.87 8.79 -24.64
CA GLY A 55 5.21 8.14 -25.78
C GLY A 55 5.34 6.61 -25.73
N TRP A 56 6.56 6.11 -25.50
CA TRP A 56 6.81 4.67 -25.48
C TRP A 56 6.28 4.01 -24.20
N LEU A 57 6.27 4.72 -23.07
CA LEU A 57 5.70 4.22 -21.81
C LEU A 57 4.18 4.07 -21.90
N GLU A 58 3.49 5.07 -22.45
CA GLU A 58 2.04 5.00 -22.69
C GLU A 58 1.69 3.85 -23.64
N GLN A 59 2.42 3.72 -24.75
CA GLN A 59 2.23 2.62 -25.70
C GLN A 59 2.51 1.24 -25.08
N SER A 60 3.54 1.13 -24.25
CA SER A 60 3.89 -0.12 -23.55
C SER A 60 2.80 -0.51 -22.55
N PHE A 61 2.27 0.46 -21.81
CA PHE A 61 1.15 0.23 -20.90
C PHE A 61 -0.10 -0.23 -21.65
N ASP A 62 -0.43 0.39 -22.79
CA ASP A 62 -1.60 0.02 -23.58
C ASP A 62 -1.50 -1.40 -24.12
N LYS A 63 -0.32 -1.75 -24.63
CA LYS A 63 -0.05 -3.07 -25.19
C LYS A 63 -0.07 -4.18 -24.13
N LEU A 64 0.44 -3.90 -22.94
CA LEU A 64 0.71 -4.93 -21.93
C LEU A 64 -0.36 -5.00 -20.83
N ILE A 65 -0.91 -3.86 -20.42
CA ILE A 65 -1.78 -3.74 -19.24
C ILE A 65 -3.20 -3.37 -19.64
N ALA A 66 -3.40 -2.28 -20.39
CA ALA A 66 -4.73 -1.79 -20.79
C ALA A 66 -5.35 -2.58 -21.95
N THR A 67 -5.04 -3.87 -22.05
CA THR A 67 -5.70 -4.81 -22.97
C THR A 67 -7.14 -5.13 -22.55
N ASP A 68 -7.45 -4.96 -21.26
CA ASP A 68 -8.81 -4.97 -20.74
C ASP A 68 -9.38 -3.54 -20.75
N PRO A 69 -10.49 -3.26 -21.46
CA PRO A 69 -11.06 -1.92 -21.57
C PRO A 69 -11.58 -1.36 -20.23
N ARG A 70 -11.69 -2.18 -19.18
CA ARG A 70 -12.05 -1.75 -17.83
C ARG A 70 -10.89 -1.04 -17.11
N VAL A 71 -9.65 -1.26 -17.54
CA VAL A 71 -8.46 -0.54 -17.07
C VAL A 71 -8.49 0.86 -17.68
N ARG A 72 -8.94 1.85 -16.90
CA ARG A 72 -9.14 3.24 -17.35
C ARG A 72 -8.13 4.23 -16.79
N HIS A 73 -7.11 3.73 -16.11
CA HIS A 73 -6.01 4.51 -15.54
C HIS A 73 -4.71 4.20 -16.26
N ARG A 74 -3.66 4.97 -15.94
CA ARG A 74 -2.29 4.61 -16.29
C ARG A 74 -1.33 4.90 -15.15
N THR A 75 -0.60 3.89 -14.69
CA THR A 75 0.32 4.00 -13.55
C THR A 75 1.73 3.57 -13.91
N PHE A 76 2.70 4.39 -13.52
CA PHE A 76 4.13 4.11 -13.60
C PHE A 76 4.76 4.31 -12.22
N GLN A 77 5.65 3.43 -11.81
CA GLN A 77 6.35 3.53 -10.52
C GLN A 77 7.85 3.27 -10.68
N TRP A 78 8.69 3.93 -9.89
CA TRP A 78 10.14 3.74 -9.92
C TRP A 78 10.78 4.06 -8.57
N PRO A 79 11.98 3.50 -8.29
CA PRO A 79 12.76 3.89 -7.12
C PRO A 79 13.30 5.30 -7.31
N LEU A 80 13.13 6.16 -6.29
CA LEU A 80 13.61 7.54 -6.32
C LEU A 80 14.88 7.66 -5.47
N ALA A 81 16.01 7.96 -6.11
CA ALA A 81 17.27 8.13 -5.40
C ALA A 81 17.28 9.44 -4.59
N GLU A 82 18.12 9.51 -3.56
CA GLU A 82 18.32 10.73 -2.77
C GLU A 82 18.83 11.88 -3.67
N GLY A 83 18.23 13.07 -3.54
CA GLY A 83 18.56 14.24 -4.36
C GLY A 83 18.15 14.14 -5.84
N GLN A 84 17.51 13.05 -6.27
CA GLN A 84 17.01 12.91 -7.64
C GLN A 84 15.70 13.69 -7.83
N ASN A 85 15.66 14.53 -8.86
CA ASN A 85 14.44 15.20 -9.30
C ASN A 85 13.89 14.52 -10.56
N SER A 86 12.60 14.20 -10.55
CA SER A 86 11.89 13.60 -11.69
C SER A 86 11.62 14.66 -12.78
N ARG A 87 12.05 14.41 -14.02
CA ARG A 87 11.83 15.32 -15.16
C ARG A 87 10.54 14.96 -15.91
N VAL A 88 9.43 15.05 -15.20
CA VAL A 88 8.12 14.50 -15.61
C VAL A 88 7.04 15.57 -15.84
N ALA A 89 7.44 16.82 -16.06
CA ALA A 89 6.52 17.95 -16.23
C ALA A 89 5.56 17.75 -17.41
N GLY A 90 6.03 17.14 -18.51
CA GLY A 90 5.22 16.77 -19.66
C GLY A 90 4.22 15.65 -19.41
N PHE A 91 4.43 14.79 -18.40
CA PHE A 91 3.38 13.89 -17.91
C PHE A 91 2.32 14.68 -17.14
N VAL A 92 2.75 15.49 -16.17
CA VAL A 92 1.84 16.28 -15.31
C VAL A 92 0.95 17.20 -16.13
N ALA A 93 1.50 17.88 -17.14
CA ALA A 93 0.76 18.73 -18.06
C ALA A 93 -0.38 18.00 -18.82
N THR A 94 -0.39 16.67 -18.84
CA THR A 94 -1.43 15.85 -19.47
C THR A 94 -2.29 15.05 -18.49
N GLY A 95 -2.30 15.47 -17.22
CA GLY A 95 -3.21 14.95 -16.21
C GLY A 95 -2.70 13.74 -15.44
N TYR A 96 -1.40 13.43 -15.52
CA TYR A 96 -0.78 12.53 -14.54
C TYR A 96 -0.58 13.28 -13.23
N GLN A 97 -0.91 12.64 -12.11
CA GLN A 97 -0.53 13.08 -10.79
C GLN A 97 0.79 12.44 -10.42
N TYR A 98 1.75 13.28 -9.99
CA TYR A 98 3.02 12.84 -9.45
C TYR A 98 2.89 12.66 -7.94
N MET A 99 3.29 11.50 -7.43
CA MET A 99 3.25 11.19 -6.01
C MET A 99 4.57 10.57 -5.57
N GLU A 100 4.97 10.88 -4.34
CA GLU A 100 6.16 10.30 -3.71
C GLU A 100 5.77 9.62 -2.39
N CYS A 101 6.34 8.45 -2.17
CA CYS A 101 6.18 7.71 -0.93
C CYS A 101 7.55 7.42 -0.32
N VAL A 102 7.61 7.47 1.01
CA VAL A 102 8.78 7.07 1.79
C VAL A 102 8.57 5.64 2.25
N VAL A 103 9.59 4.81 2.05
CA VAL A 103 9.72 3.50 2.68
C VAL A 103 10.36 3.70 4.04
N LEU A 104 9.68 3.32 5.11
CA LEU A 104 10.24 3.28 6.45
C LEU A 104 10.46 1.83 6.88
N SER A 105 11.66 1.56 7.41
CA SER A 105 12.06 0.25 7.91
C SER A 105 12.17 0.26 9.43
N LEU A 106 11.91 -0.90 10.04
CA LEU A 106 12.06 -1.13 11.48
C LEU A 106 12.78 -2.45 11.72
N GLU A 107 13.81 -2.40 12.55
CA GLU A 107 14.54 -3.55 13.09
C GLU A 107 14.29 -3.70 14.60
N ARG A 108 14.62 -4.86 15.15
CA ARG A 108 14.28 -5.23 16.53
C ARG A 108 14.82 -4.26 17.57
N GLU A 109 16.04 -3.80 17.39
CA GLU A 109 16.76 -2.92 18.31
C GLU A 109 16.20 -1.50 18.31
N GLN A 110 15.45 -1.13 17.27
CA GLN A 110 14.85 0.19 17.09
C GLN A 110 13.44 0.28 17.68
N LEU A 111 12.76 -0.86 17.87
CA LEU A 111 11.36 -0.90 18.25
C LEU A 111 11.13 -0.24 19.62
N LEU A 112 10.33 0.83 19.61
CA LEU A 112 9.87 1.52 20.80
C LEU A 112 8.44 1.08 21.13
N ILE A 113 8.25 0.50 22.32
CA ILE A 113 6.95 0.05 22.79
C ILE A 113 6.27 1.19 23.56
N PRO A 114 5.10 1.70 23.09
CA PRO A 114 4.32 2.67 23.85
C PRO A 114 3.72 2.01 25.10
N PRO A 115 3.39 2.79 26.14
CA PRO A 115 2.68 2.26 27.30
C PRO A 115 1.32 1.70 26.89
N ASP A 116 0.84 0.71 27.64
CA ASP A 116 -0.47 0.11 27.41
C ASP A 116 -1.60 1.11 27.64
N SER A 117 -2.61 1.07 26.78
CA SER A 117 -3.89 1.72 27.02
C SER A 117 -4.82 0.75 27.75
N THR A 118 -5.39 1.21 28.86
CA THR A 118 -6.37 0.42 29.60
C THR A 118 -7.62 0.19 28.74
N GLY A 119 -8.14 -1.04 28.73
CA GLY A 119 -9.39 -1.40 28.06
C GLY A 119 -9.30 -1.64 26.55
N SER A 120 -8.11 -1.55 25.94
CA SER A 120 -7.91 -1.94 24.55
C SER A 120 -7.54 -3.41 24.42
N HIS A 121 -8.13 -4.11 23.46
CA HIS A 121 -7.83 -5.52 23.19
C HIS A 121 -7.28 -5.69 21.76
N ILE A 122 -6.09 -6.27 21.62
CA ILE A 122 -5.44 -6.51 20.33
C ILE A 122 -5.41 -8.01 20.06
N ARG A 123 -5.90 -8.43 18.89
CA ARG A 123 -5.83 -9.83 18.45
C ARG A 123 -5.82 -9.95 16.93
N PRO A 124 -5.38 -11.10 16.39
CA PRO A 124 -5.62 -11.46 15.00
C PRO A 124 -7.12 -11.46 14.67
N PHE A 125 -7.42 -11.25 13.40
CA PHE A 125 -8.77 -11.38 12.86
C PHE A 125 -9.22 -12.85 12.83
N THR A 126 -10.51 -13.01 13.02
CA THR A 126 -11.31 -14.19 12.70
C THR A 126 -12.17 -13.88 11.49
N THR A 127 -12.86 -14.88 10.94
CA THR A 127 -13.75 -14.70 9.79
C THR A 127 -14.83 -13.63 10.02
N ALA A 128 -15.32 -13.49 11.26
CA ALA A 128 -16.38 -12.53 11.58
C ALA A 128 -15.92 -11.06 11.53
N ASP A 129 -14.63 -10.80 11.79
CA ASP A 129 -14.10 -9.44 11.94
C ASP A 129 -13.95 -8.69 10.60
N TRP A 130 -13.96 -9.41 9.48
CA TRP A 130 -13.83 -8.82 8.16
C TRP A 130 -15.01 -7.89 7.82
N ALA A 131 -16.20 -8.16 8.37
CA ALA A 131 -17.33 -7.26 8.23
C ALA A 131 -17.07 -5.90 8.91
N ASP A 132 -16.48 -5.91 10.11
CA ASP A 132 -16.10 -4.69 10.83
C ASP A 132 -14.98 -3.92 10.12
N TRP A 133 -14.03 -4.64 9.53
CA TRP A 133 -12.97 -4.03 8.73
C TRP A 133 -13.52 -3.35 7.48
N LEU A 134 -14.42 -4.00 6.75
CA LEU A 134 -15.05 -3.41 5.58
C LEU A 134 -15.83 -2.14 5.96
N ALA A 135 -16.59 -2.19 7.06
CA ALA A 135 -17.30 -1.02 7.59
C ALA A 135 -16.33 0.12 7.97
N LEU A 136 -15.21 -0.21 8.65
CA LEU A 136 -14.19 0.76 9.01
C LEU A 136 -13.55 1.43 7.78
N GLU A 137 -13.14 0.67 6.77
CA GLU A 137 -12.53 1.25 5.56
C GLU A 137 -13.54 2.09 4.77
N LEU A 138 -14.82 1.67 4.69
CA LEU A 138 -15.87 2.46 4.04
C LEU A 138 -16.16 3.78 4.76
N GLU A 139 -16.18 3.76 6.10
CA GLU A 139 -16.37 4.97 6.93
C GLU A 139 -15.20 5.95 6.76
N GLU A 140 -13.97 5.43 6.65
CA GLU A 140 -12.74 6.21 6.58
C GLU A 140 -12.24 6.50 5.16
N ARG A 141 -13.08 6.20 4.15
CA ARG A 141 -12.80 6.46 2.74
C ARG A 141 -12.64 7.95 2.46
N GLU A 142 -11.70 8.32 1.61
CA GLU A 142 -11.61 9.70 1.11
C GLU A 142 -12.86 10.07 0.29
N PRO A 143 -13.50 11.23 0.53
CA PRO A 143 -14.77 11.60 -0.10
C PRO A 143 -14.81 11.46 -1.62
N ASP A 144 -13.69 11.72 -2.29
CA ASP A 144 -13.53 11.77 -3.74
C ASP A 144 -13.66 10.40 -4.45
N TYR A 145 -13.70 9.28 -3.72
CA TYR A 145 -13.87 7.95 -4.32
C TYR A 145 -15.32 7.44 -4.26
N PRO A 146 -16.04 7.25 -5.37
CA PRO A 146 -17.41 6.73 -5.31
C PRO A 146 -17.51 5.41 -4.52
N ALA A 147 -18.43 5.36 -3.55
CA ALA A 147 -18.53 4.25 -2.58
C ALA A 147 -18.62 2.87 -3.24
N GLY A 148 -19.35 2.74 -4.36
CA GLY A 148 -19.48 1.47 -5.08
C GLY A 148 -18.19 0.95 -5.71
N ARG A 149 -17.33 1.84 -6.26
CA ARG A 149 -16.01 1.43 -6.79
C ARG A 149 -15.07 1.07 -5.66
N TYR A 150 -15.13 1.82 -4.57
CA TYR A 150 -14.31 1.55 -3.39
C TYR A 150 -14.67 0.22 -2.72
N LEU A 151 -15.96 -0.12 -2.66
CA LEU A 151 -16.42 -1.41 -2.13
C LEU A 151 -15.86 -2.59 -2.93
N ALA A 152 -15.97 -2.57 -4.27
CA ALA A 152 -15.45 -3.64 -5.12
C ALA A 152 -13.92 -3.82 -4.94
N TYR A 153 -13.19 -2.71 -4.81
CA TYR A 153 -11.78 -2.71 -4.44
C TYR A 153 -11.54 -3.40 -3.09
N LEU A 154 -12.24 -2.99 -2.03
CA LEU A 154 -12.08 -3.55 -0.68
C LEU A 154 -12.42 -5.05 -0.62
N GLU A 155 -13.47 -5.49 -1.32
CA GLU A 155 -13.83 -6.92 -1.42
C GLU A 155 -12.72 -7.72 -2.14
N SER A 156 -12.09 -7.15 -3.15
CA SER A 156 -10.92 -7.77 -3.78
C SER A 156 -9.73 -7.86 -2.82
N ARG A 157 -9.50 -6.82 -2.01
CA ARG A 157 -8.42 -6.81 -1.02
C ARG A 157 -8.68 -7.79 0.12
N GLN A 158 -9.91 -7.87 0.62
CA GLN A 158 -10.33 -8.85 1.61
C GLN A 158 -10.02 -10.27 1.15
N ARG A 159 -10.44 -10.64 -0.07
CA ARG A 159 -10.17 -11.98 -0.63
C ARG A 159 -8.67 -12.29 -0.69
N LEU A 160 -7.85 -11.33 -1.12
CA LEU A 160 -6.39 -11.48 -1.12
C LEU A 160 -5.86 -11.74 0.28
N TYR A 161 -6.20 -10.88 1.25
CA TYR A 161 -5.63 -10.96 2.59
C TYR A 161 -6.09 -12.21 3.34
N GLN A 162 -7.33 -12.66 3.15
CA GLN A 162 -7.81 -13.94 3.67
C GLN A 162 -7.00 -15.10 3.08
N ALA A 163 -6.87 -15.18 1.75
CA ALA A 163 -6.12 -16.25 1.10
C ALA A 163 -4.64 -16.30 1.54
N MET A 164 -3.97 -15.14 1.61
CA MET A 164 -2.59 -15.07 2.11
C MET A 164 -2.47 -15.43 3.60
N THR A 165 -3.49 -15.16 4.40
CA THR A 165 -3.52 -15.56 5.82
C THR A 165 -3.67 -17.07 5.95
N ASP A 166 -4.57 -17.67 5.17
CA ASP A 166 -4.79 -19.12 5.12
C ASP A 166 -3.52 -19.86 4.66
N ASP A 167 -2.75 -19.28 3.74
CA ASP A 167 -1.46 -19.80 3.29
C ASP A 167 -0.28 -19.51 4.25
N GLY A 168 -0.53 -18.87 5.39
CA GLY A 168 0.50 -18.57 6.41
C GLY A 168 1.51 -17.50 6.00
N LEU A 169 1.21 -16.69 4.97
CA LEU A 169 2.06 -15.61 4.47
C LEU A 169 1.94 -14.33 5.28
N GLY A 170 1.01 -14.26 6.23
CA GLY A 170 0.79 -13.09 7.07
C GLY A 170 -0.46 -13.25 7.90
N ASN A 171 -0.94 -12.14 8.47
CA ASN A 171 -2.25 -12.09 9.11
C ASN A 171 -2.80 -10.66 9.08
N TRP A 172 -4.00 -10.50 9.60
CA TRP A 172 -4.61 -9.22 9.90
C TRP A 172 -4.87 -9.10 11.40
N TRP A 173 -4.68 -7.91 11.95
CA TRP A 173 -4.90 -7.63 13.37
C TRP A 173 -5.83 -6.45 13.54
N GLY A 174 -6.62 -6.52 14.61
CA GLY A 174 -7.45 -5.43 15.08
C GLY A 174 -7.11 -5.01 16.49
N LEU A 175 -7.47 -3.77 16.79
CA LEU A 175 -7.57 -3.23 18.12
C LEU A 175 -9.03 -2.84 18.36
N TRP A 176 -9.65 -3.46 19.37
CA TRP A 176 -11.00 -3.17 19.81
C TRP A 176 -11.01 -2.28 21.04
N GLN A 177 -11.93 -1.34 21.04
CA GLN A 177 -12.22 -0.43 22.15
C GLN A 177 -13.74 -0.36 22.30
N GLU A 178 -14.27 -0.67 23.48
CA GLU A 178 -15.72 -0.70 23.74
C GLU A 178 -16.49 -1.55 22.69
N ASP A 179 -15.95 -2.74 22.40
CA ASP A 179 -16.45 -3.69 21.38
C ASP A 179 -16.49 -3.19 19.93
N GLN A 180 -15.95 -2.00 19.65
CA GLN A 180 -15.80 -1.49 18.29
C GLN A 180 -14.38 -1.66 17.76
N LEU A 181 -14.24 -2.05 16.50
CA LEU A 181 -12.96 -2.02 15.80
C LEU A 181 -12.50 -0.56 15.67
N ALA A 182 -11.48 -0.20 16.46
CA ALA A 182 -10.94 1.16 16.55
C ALA A 182 -9.72 1.36 15.64
N ALA A 183 -8.91 0.31 15.44
CA ALA A 183 -7.80 0.32 14.49
C ALA A 183 -7.56 -1.08 13.92
N SER A 184 -6.97 -1.14 12.73
CA SER A 184 -6.57 -2.40 12.09
C SER A 184 -5.32 -2.24 11.25
N CYS A 185 -4.59 -3.34 11.07
CA CYS A 185 -3.50 -3.43 10.11
C CYS A 185 -3.23 -4.88 9.70
N GLY A 186 -2.79 -5.08 8.47
CA GLY A 186 -2.18 -6.34 8.03
C GLY A 186 -0.66 -6.34 8.23
N LEU A 187 -0.08 -7.51 8.38
CA LEU A 187 1.37 -7.74 8.29
C LEU A 187 1.63 -9.04 7.51
N PHE A 188 2.29 -8.91 6.36
CA PHE A 188 2.59 -10.02 5.44
C PHE A 188 4.07 -10.11 5.12
N PHE A 189 4.57 -11.29 4.83
CA PHE A 189 6.00 -11.58 4.85
C PHE A 189 6.50 -12.04 3.49
N THR A 190 7.63 -11.46 3.06
CA THR A 190 8.58 -12.14 2.20
C THR A 190 9.51 -13.00 3.06
N PRO A 191 10.46 -13.76 2.49
CA PRO A 191 11.44 -14.49 3.29
C PRO A 191 12.27 -13.63 4.25
N THR A 192 12.44 -12.32 3.96
CA THR A 192 13.34 -11.44 4.72
C THR A 192 12.71 -10.15 5.20
N LEU A 193 11.52 -9.78 4.72
CA LEU A 193 10.84 -8.53 5.06
C LEU A 193 9.40 -8.79 5.49
N GLY A 194 8.92 -8.02 6.46
CA GLY A 194 7.50 -7.94 6.81
C GLY A 194 6.92 -6.61 6.33
N ARG A 195 5.72 -6.63 5.76
CA ARG A 195 5.07 -5.47 5.15
C ARG A 195 3.75 -5.19 5.83
N PHE A 196 3.68 -4.05 6.50
CA PHE A 196 2.42 -3.55 7.03
C PHE A 196 1.50 -3.12 5.89
N GLN A 197 0.21 -3.43 6.02
CA GLN A 197 -0.82 -3.17 5.02
C GLN A 197 -2.01 -2.45 5.66
N LEU A 198 -2.54 -1.45 4.94
CA LEU A 198 -3.74 -0.68 5.29
C LEU A 198 -3.85 -0.39 6.80
N VAL A 199 -2.87 0.35 7.31
CA VAL A 199 -2.91 0.81 8.70
C VAL A 199 -4.00 1.85 8.84
N ARG A 200 -5.07 1.51 9.55
CA ARG A 200 -6.25 2.35 9.72
C ARG A 200 -6.56 2.59 11.19
N THR A 201 -7.02 3.80 11.50
CA THR A 201 -7.59 4.15 12.80
C THR A 201 -8.84 4.98 12.59
N ARG A 202 -9.93 4.54 13.20
CA ARG A 202 -11.24 5.21 13.16
C ARG A 202 -11.11 6.63 13.70
N GLN A 203 -11.72 7.60 13.02
CA GLN A 203 -11.59 9.02 13.30
C GLN A 203 -11.93 9.37 14.75
N ALA A 204 -13.00 8.79 15.31
CA ALA A 204 -13.45 8.99 16.69
C ALA A 204 -12.39 8.60 17.76
N TRP A 205 -11.44 7.74 17.39
CA TRP A 205 -10.42 7.17 18.27
C TRP A 205 -8.99 7.63 17.94
N ARG A 206 -8.83 8.56 16.98
CA ARG A 206 -7.53 9.16 16.65
C ARG A 206 -6.96 9.97 17.82
N ASN A 207 -5.65 10.17 17.81
CA ASN A 207 -4.90 10.91 18.84
C ASN A 207 -4.95 10.31 20.25
N ARG A 208 -5.38 9.04 20.39
CA ARG A 208 -5.39 8.30 21.67
C ARG A 208 -4.31 7.23 21.79
N GLY A 209 -3.34 7.22 20.86
CA GLY A 209 -2.23 6.25 20.87
C GLY A 209 -2.55 4.85 20.33
N LEU A 210 -3.81 4.55 19.99
CA LEU A 210 -4.24 3.20 19.57
C LEU A 210 -3.49 2.66 18.35
N CYS A 211 -3.27 3.50 17.33
CA CYS A 211 -2.48 3.12 16.16
C CYS A 211 -1.06 2.68 16.55
N LYS A 212 -0.40 3.45 17.43
CA LYS A 212 0.95 3.14 17.91
C LYS A 212 0.97 1.84 18.68
N LEU A 213 0.00 1.63 19.57
CA LEU A 213 -0.09 0.41 20.36
C LEU A 213 -0.29 -0.82 19.46
N LEU A 214 -1.24 -0.76 18.52
CA LEU A 214 -1.48 -1.85 17.57
C LEU A 214 -0.21 -2.19 16.78
N LEU A 215 0.42 -1.19 16.16
CA LEU A 215 1.63 -1.39 15.36
C LEU A 215 2.79 -1.93 16.20
N ALA A 216 3.00 -1.44 17.42
CA ALA A 216 4.07 -1.91 18.29
C ALA A 216 3.91 -3.40 18.64
N ARG A 217 2.68 -3.83 19.00
CA ARG A 217 2.41 -5.23 19.33
C ARG A 217 2.53 -6.15 18.12
N VAL A 218 2.07 -5.72 16.95
CA VAL A 218 2.21 -6.49 15.70
C VAL A 218 3.67 -6.52 15.25
N ALA A 219 4.41 -5.43 15.43
CA ALA A 219 5.83 -5.35 15.10
C ALA A 219 6.68 -6.28 15.97
N GLU A 220 6.43 -6.30 17.28
CA GLU A 220 7.11 -7.21 18.22
C GLU A 220 6.98 -8.67 17.77
N GLN A 221 5.78 -9.09 17.36
CA GLN A 221 5.53 -10.43 16.82
C GLN A 221 6.23 -10.62 15.48
N GLY A 222 6.07 -9.68 14.54
CA GLY A 222 6.64 -9.74 13.20
C GLY A 222 8.17 -9.88 13.18
N LEU A 223 8.85 -9.16 14.08
CA LEU A 223 10.31 -9.18 14.20
C LEU A 223 10.86 -10.49 14.79
N THR A 224 10.00 -11.40 15.27
CA THR A 224 10.43 -12.79 15.57
C THR A 224 10.54 -13.65 14.31
N ARG A 225 9.85 -13.26 13.22
CA ARG A 225 9.80 -14.01 11.96
C ARG A 225 10.80 -13.51 10.92
N VAL A 226 11.00 -12.19 10.84
CA VAL A 226 11.86 -11.54 9.85
C VAL A 226 12.75 -10.48 10.52
N PRO A 227 13.94 -10.19 9.97
CA PRO A 227 14.84 -9.22 10.56
C PRO A 227 14.33 -7.78 10.46
N GLN A 228 13.49 -7.46 9.47
CA GLN A 228 13.07 -6.09 9.20
C GLN A 228 11.60 -6.02 8.77
N LEU A 229 10.90 -5.00 9.28
CA LEU A 229 9.53 -4.65 8.90
C LEU A 229 9.53 -3.35 8.09
N VAL A 230 8.55 -3.19 7.21
CA VAL A 230 8.47 -2.11 6.23
C VAL A 230 7.06 -1.53 6.18
N ILE A 231 6.99 -0.20 6.19
CA ILE A 231 5.80 0.59 5.85
C ILE A 231 6.16 1.47 4.65
N VAL A 232 5.27 1.57 3.66
CA VAL A 232 5.32 2.64 2.66
C VAL A 232 4.22 3.61 3.01
N ALA A 233 4.58 4.87 3.17
CA ALA A 233 3.66 5.95 3.45
C ALA A 233 3.90 7.07 2.43
N ASP A 234 2.82 7.74 2.03
CA ASP A 234 2.92 8.97 1.24
C ASP A 234 3.79 9.99 2.00
N GLU A 235 4.68 10.67 1.27
CA GLU A 235 5.63 11.63 1.83
C GLU A 235 4.94 12.81 2.54
N GLN A 236 3.72 13.14 2.10
CA GLN A 236 2.90 14.21 2.67
C GLN A 236 1.99 13.72 3.81
N TYR A 237 1.95 12.41 4.06
CA TYR A 237 1.04 11.82 5.03
C TYR A 237 1.49 12.02 6.48
N HIS A 238 0.58 12.56 7.30
CA HIS A 238 0.83 12.89 8.71
C HIS A 238 1.22 11.69 9.59
N ALA A 239 0.95 10.44 9.16
CA ALA A 239 1.27 9.27 9.97
C ALA A 239 2.78 8.94 10.04
N GLN A 240 3.65 9.61 9.27
CA GLN A 240 5.09 9.37 9.39
C GLN A 240 5.61 9.61 10.81
N ARG A 241 5.06 10.59 11.53
CA ARG A 241 5.43 10.82 12.93
C ARG A 241 5.06 9.63 13.82
N VAL A 242 3.90 9.02 13.59
CA VAL A 242 3.43 7.83 14.31
C VAL A 242 4.41 6.67 14.14
N TYR A 243 4.91 6.46 12.92
CA TYR A 243 5.88 5.39 12.64
C TYR A 243 7.25 5.70 13.25
N ARG A 244 7.74 6.93 13.14
CA ARG A 244 9.02 7.35 13.74
C ARG A 244 9.01 7.24 15.26
N ASP A 245 7.89 7.56 15.92
CA ASP A 245 7.71 7.38 17.36
C ASP A 245 7.85 5.90 17.80
N LEU A 246 7.67 4.94 16.88
CA LEU A 246 7.85 3.51 17.12
C LEU A 246 9.25 3.00 16.74
N GLY A 247 10.12 3.88 16.24
CA GLY A 247 11.48 3.54 15.82
C GLY A 247 11.65 3.30 14.31
N PHE A 248 10.60 3.45 13.50
CA PHE A 248 10.77 3.32 12.05
C PHE A 248 11.64 4.44 11.50
N ILE A 249 12.61 4.08 10.65
CA ILE A 249 13.52 5.01 9.98
C ILE A 249 13.33 4.99 8.46
N PRO A 250 13.40 6.15 7.77
CA PRO A 250 13.37 6.17 6.31
C PRO A 250 14.54 5.36 5.72
N SER A 251 14.24 4.47 4.77
CA SER A 251 15.22 3.57 4.15
C SER A 251 15.25 3.65 2.62
N ALA A 252 14.14 4.06 1.98
CA ALA A 252 14.08 4.26 0.53
C ALA A 252 12.91 5.19 0.14
N ARG A 253 12.83 5.58 -1.15
CA ARG A 253 11.73 6.40 -1.69
C ARG A 253 11.21 5.80 -3.00
N ILE A 254 9.91 5.92 -3.20
CA ILE A 254 9.20 5.52 -4.40
C ILE A 254 8.56 6.76 -5.00
N ALA A 255 8.71 6.93 -6.31
CA ALA A 255 7.94 7.91 -7.05
C ALA A 255 6.96 7.20 -8.00
N SER A 256 5.85 7.87 -8.27
CA SER A 256 4.84 7.35 -9.18
C SER A 256 4.18 8.46 -10.00
N LEU A 257 3.70 8.07 -11.17
CA LEU A 257 2.79 8.84 -12.00
C LEU A 257 1.51 8.04 -12.17
N CYS A 258 0.38 8.59 -11.76
CA CYS A 258 -0.92 8.00 -12.01
C CYS A 258 -1.81 8.97 -12.79
N ARG A 259 -2.31 8.55 -13.95
CA ARG A 259 -3.39 9.22 -14.64
C ARG A 259 -4.69 8.50 -14.32
N TRP A 260 -5.49 9.12 -13.46
CA TRP A 260 -6.79 8.62 -13.04
C TRP A 260 -7.79 8.62 -14.21
N PRO A 261 -8.84 7.79 -14.17
CA PRO A 261 -9.95 7.90 -15.10
C PRO A 261 -10.55 9.31 -14.99
N ARG A 262 -10.69 10.03 -16.10
CA ARG A 262 -11.48 11.26 -16.11
C ARG A 262 -12.94 10.87 -15.92
N GLU A 263 -13.63 11.48 -14.94
CA GLU A 263 -15.08 11.45 -14.96
C GLU A 263 -15.54 12.07 -16.28
N ALA A 264 -16.41 11.37 -17.01
CA ALA A 264 -17.11 12.02 -18.11
C ALA A 264 -17.86 13.18 -17.47
N ALA A 265 -17.62 14.40 -17.94
CA ALA A 265 -18.47 15.52 -17.57
C ALA A 265 -19.91 15.09 -17.83
N THR A 266 -20.71 15.00 -16.78
CA THR A 266 -22.15 14.81 -16.93
C THR A 266 -22.63 15.96 -17.83
N PRO A 267 -23.24 15.66 -18.98
CA PRO A 267 -23.71 16.71 -19.89
C PRO A 267 -24.75 17.62 -19.22
#